data_AF-A0A9P4JDG8-F1
#
_entry.id   AF-A0A9P4JDG8-F1
#
_cell.length_a   1.000
_cell.length_b   1.000
_cell.length_c   1.000
_cell.angle_alpha   90.00
_cell.angle_beta   90.00
_cell.angle_gamma   90.00
#
_symmetry.space_group_name_H-M   'P 1'
#
loop_
_entity.id
_entity.type
_entity.pdbx_description
1 polymer ?
#
loop_
_entity_poly.entity_id
_entity_poly.type
_entity_poly.pdbx_seq_one_letter_code
_entity_poly.pdbx_strand_id
1 'polypeptide(L)'
;MDLPIPLPTTTASTPLPPNLRNALYSALLSSSGIPAIQSTLSHELQASGWTSNLRAYITTLLRSGECTTFGEVMERVLAEANLSAADRVMRGETNGSNEVNGHNGDKGEGGIRIPEKAVREGVRAVRRELEKVCEITVEGEDNN
;
A
#
# COMPACT_ATOMS: atom_id res chain seq x y z
N MET A 1 7.29 7.71 29.22
CA MET A 1 8.38 6.83 28.75
C MET A 1 7.71 5.53 28.34
N ASP A 2 7.13 5.49 27.14
CA ASP A 2 6.55 4.24 26.60
C ASP A 2 7.70 3.38 26.06
N LEU A 3 7.82 2.17 26.59
CA LEU A 3 8.84 1.22 26.15
C LEU A 3 8.48 0.70 24.74
N PRO A 4 9.48 0.42 23.90
CA PRO A 4 9.26 -0.15 22.57
C PRO A 4 8.58 -1.52 22.64
N ILE A 5 7.73 -1.82 21.66
CA ILE A 5 6.98 -3.09 21.61
C ILE A 5 7.89 -4.19 21.04
N PRO A 6 8.10 -5.32 21.74
CA PRO A 6 8.86 -6.44 21.23
C PRO A 6 8.07 -7.20 20.15
N LEU A 7 8.68 -7.36 18.98
CA LEU A 7 8.16 -8.13 17.86
C LEU A 7 9.03 -9.37 17.65
N PRO A 8 8.53 -10.58 17.94
CA PRO A 8 9.26 -11.81 17.65
C PRO A 8 9.33 -12.05 16.14
N THR A 9 10.50 -12.46 15.65
CA THR A 9 10.79 -12.71 14.22
C THR A 9 9.85 -13.72 13.55
N THR A 10 9.22 -14.59 14.33
CA THR A 10 8.28 -15.63 13.90
C THR A 10 6.93 -15.08 13.41
N THR A 11 6.61 -13.81 13.71
CA THR A 11 5.37 -13.15 13.25
C THR A 11 5.40 -12.72 11.78
N ALA A 12 6.52 -12.91 11.07
CA ALA A 12 6.66 -12.55 9.67
C ALA A 12 5.78 -13.37 8.69
N SER A 13 5.21 -14.50 9.13
CA SER A 13 4.45 -15.42 8.25
C SER A 13 3.02 -15.73 8.75
N THR A 14 2.58 -15.15 9.86
CA THR A 14 1.23 -15.36 10.42
C THR A 14 0.50 -14.03 10.59
N PRO A 15 -0.84 -13.99 10.44
CA PRO A 15 -1.60 -12.77 10.71
C PRO A 15 -1.34 -12.32 12.15
N LEU A 16 -0.89 -11.08 12.30
CA LEU A 16 -0.51 -10.52 13.59
C LEU A 16 -1.65 -10.70 14.61
N PRO A 17 -1.36 -11.17 15.84
CA PRO A 17 -2.37 -11.33 16.86
C PRO A 17 -3.01 -9.97 17.21
N PRO A 18 -4.32 -9.94 17.51
CA PRO A 18 -5.11 -8.70 17.57
C PRO A 18 -4.64 -7.73 18.66
N ASN A 19 -4.13 -8.26 19.77
CA ASN A 19 -3.52 -7.48 20.85
C ASN A 19 -2.25 -6.73 20.39
N LEU A 20 -1.38 -7.40 19.63
CA LEU A 20 -0.15 -6.82 19.10
C LEU A 20 -0.47 -5.75 18.05
N ARG A 21 -1.43 -6.01 17.17
CA ARG A 21 -1.93 -5.03 16.20
C ARG A 21 -2.45 -3.75 16.89
N ASN A 22 -3.22 -3.89 17.97
CA ASN A 22 -3.71 -2.74 18.74
C ASN A 22 -2.58 -1.97 19.43
N ALA A 23 -1.59 -2.66 20.00
CA ALA A 23 -0.42 -2.03 20.59
C ALA A 23 0.37 -1.22 19.56
N LEU A 24 0.60 -1.78 18.37
CA LEU A 24 1.26 -1.11 17.25
C LEU A 24 0.50 0.15 16.81
N TYR A 25 -0.84 0.07 16.68
CA TYR A 25 -1.63 1.23 16.31
C TYR A 25 -1.56 2.33 17.37
N SER A 26 -1.65 1.98 18.65
CA SER A 26 -1.52 2.95 19.75
C SER A 26 -0.16 3.63 19.76
N ALA A 27 0.92 2.87 19.51
CA ALA A 27 2.28 3.41 19.46
C ALA A 27 2.55 4.26 18.20
N LEU A 28 2.02 3.87 17.04
CA LEU A 28 2.08 4.68 15.82
C LEU A 28 1.26 5.98 15.94
N LEU A 29 0.16 5.94 16.69
CA LEU A 29 -0.67 7.12 16.96
C LEU A 29 0.04 8.09 17.91
N SER A 30 0.71 7.60 18.96
CA SER A 30 1.47 8.43 19.90
C SER A 30 2.72 9.05 19.29
N SER A 31 3.35 8.37 18.33
CA SER A 31 4.60 8.81 17.67
C SER A 31 4.42 9.66 16.41
N SER A 32 3.18 10.04 16.05
CA SER A 32 2.84 10.72 14.78
C SER A 32 3.25 9.94 13.51
N GLY A 33 3.53 8.64 13.63
CA GLY A 33 3.94 7.80 12.50
C GLY A 33 2.83 7.63 11.46
N ILE A 34 1.56 7.60 11.89
CA ILE A 34 0.42 7.47 10.97
C ILE A 34 0.33 8.67 10.00
N PRO A 35 0.30 9.94 10.47
CA PRO A 35 0.38 11.11 9.60
C PRO A 35 1.59 11.10 8.64
N ALA A 36 2.77 10.66 9.11
CA ALA A 36 3.97 10.62 8.29
C ALA A 36 3.89 9.58 7.15
N ILE A 37 3.37 8.38 7.44
CA ILE A 37 3.11 7.35 6.44
C ILE A 37 2.08 7.86 5.44
N GLN A 38 0.97 8.43 5.91
CA GLN A 38 -0.10 8.96 5.07
C GLN A 38 0.43 10.06 4.13
N SER A 39 1.22 11.00 4.65
CA SER A 39 1.81 12.09 3.87
C SER A 39 2.69 11.55 2.74
N THR A 40 3.56 10.59 3.05
CA THR A 40 4.46 9.97 2.06
C THR A 40 3.68 9.22 0.99
N LEU A 41 2.70 8.40 1.38
CA LEU A 41 1.89 7.64 0.43
C LEU A 41 1.05 8.58 -0.46
N SER A 42 0.42 9.59 0.14
CA SER A 42 -0.37 10.59 -0.59
C SER A 42 0.49 11.35 -1.60
N HIS A 43 1.70 11.77 -1.19
CA HIS A 43 2.65 12.45 -2.06
C HIS A 43 3.03 11.58 -3.26
N GLU A 44 3.41 10.32 -3.05
CA GLU A 44 3.80 9.44 -4.15
C GLU A 44 2.64 9.09 -5.10
N LEU A 45 1.42 8.91 -4.57
CA LEU A 45 0.23 8.70 -5.38
C LEU A 45 -0.15 9.93 -6.21
N GLN A 46 0.05 11.13 -5.67
CA GLN A 46 -0.18 12.37 -6.41
C GLN A 46 0.92 12.62 -7.45
N ALA A 47 2.18 12.47 -7.06
CA ALA A 47 3.34 12.69 -7.92
C ALA A 47 3.38 11.71 -9.12
N SER A 48 2.82 10.51 -8.96
CA SER A 48 2.66 9.54 -10.04
C SER A 48 1.47 9.81 -10.97
N GLY A 49 0.65 10.83 -10.67
CA GLY A 49 -0.57 11.13 -11.44
C GLY A 49 -1.74 10.17 -11.18
N TRP A 50 -1.58 9.17 -10.30
CA TRP A 50 -2.59 8.15 -10.03
C TRP A 50 -3.92 8.75 -9.56
N THR A 51 -3.86 9.75 -8.67
CA THR A 51 -5.08 10.42 -8.17
C THR A 51 -5.84 11.15 -9.29
N SER A 52 -5.15 11.66 -10.30
CA SER A 52 -5.76 12.30 -11.46
C SER A 52 -6.38 11.27 -12.41
N ASN A 53 -5.69 10.15 -12.63
CA ASN A 53 -6.22 9.03 -13.43
C ASN A 53 -7.47 8.43 -12.78
N LEU A 54 -7.46 8.24 -11.46
CA LEU A 54 -8.63 7.78 -10.71
C LEU A 54 -9.84 8.72 -10.86
N ARG A 55 -9.62 10.04 -10.78
CA ARG A 55 -10.69 11.02 -10.99
C ARG A 55 -11.23 10.97 -12.42
N ALA A 56 -10.35 10.83 -13.42
CA ALA A 56 -10.75 10.70 -14.81
C ALA A 56 -11.59 9.44 -15.06
N TYR A 57 -11.18 8.31 -14.47
CA TYR A 57 -11.90 7.05 -14.53
C TYR A 57 -13.29 7.13 -13.88
N ILE A 58 -13.39 7.65 -12.65
CA ILE A 58 -14.68 7.88 -11.98
C ILE A 58 -15.58 8.80 -12.81
N THR A 59 -15.03 9.88 -13.37
CA THR A 59 -15.79 10.79 -14.24
C THR A 59 -16.30 10.08 -15.47
N THR A 60 -15.51 9.16 -16.05
CA THR A 60 -15.90 8.35 -17.21
C THR A 60 -17.01 7.38 -16.85
N LEU A 61 -16.90 6.66 -15.72
CA LEU A 61 -17.96 5.79 -15.20
C LEU A 61 -19.28 6.54 -15.01
N LEU A 62 -19.23 7.72 -14.39
CA LEU A 62 -20.42 8.55 -14.17
C LEU A 62 -21.02 9.10 -15.48
N ARG A 63 -20.18 9.48 -16.46
CA ARG A 63 -20.66 9.97 -17.76
C ARG A 63 -21.22 8.88 -18.65
N SER A 64 -20.67 7.67 -18.57
CA SER A 64 -21.15 6.50 -19.30
C SER A 64 -22.52 6.02 -18.79
N GLY A 65 -22.85 6.35 -17.54
CA GLY A 65 -24.07 5.88 -16.88
C GLY A 65 -23.97 4.44 -16.36
N GLU A 66 -22.81 3.78 -16.45
CA GLU A 66 -22.59 2.43 -15.91
C GLU A 66 -22.69 2.36 -14.38
N CYS A 67 -22.42 3.47 -13.69
CA CYS A 67 -22.59 3.59 -12.25
C CYS A 67 -23.34 4.88 -11.97
N THR A 68 -24.43 4.80 -11.21
CA THR A 68 -25.27 5.96 -10.89
C THR A 68 -25.28 6.26 -9.40
N THR A 69 -24.80 5.32 -8.58
CA THR A 69 -24.67 5.46 -7.14
C THR A 69 -23.21 5.40 -6.70
N PHE A 70 -22.92 6.01 -5.55
CA PHE A 70 -21.58 5.97 -4.96
C PHE A 70 -21.09 4.54 -4.67
N GLY A 71 -22.00 3.65 -4.24
CA GLY A 71 -21.67 2.26 -3.93
C GLY A 71 -21.17 1.51 -5.17
N GLU A 72 -21.88 1.62 -6.28
CA GLU A 72 -21.51 1.00 -7.56
C GLU A 72 -20.16 1.50 -8.07
N VAL A 73 -19.93 2.82 -8.01
CA VAL A 73 -18.64 3.41 -8.40
C VAL A 73 -17.51 2.87 -7.53
N MET A 74 -17.70 2.82 -6.21
CA MET A 74 -16.68 2.32 -5.28
C MET A 74 -16.36 0.85 -5.54
N GLU A 75 -17.38 0.01 -5.71
CA GLU A 75 -17.22 -1.41 -6.02
C GLU A 75 -16.44 -1.60 -7.32
N ARG A 76 -16.78 -0.83 -8.37
CA ARG A 76 -16.07 -0.90 -9.65
C ARG A 76 -14.63 -0.43 -9.59
N VAL A 77 -14.37 0.68 -8.90
CA VAL A 77 -13.03 1.20 -8.68
C VAL A 77 -12.17 0.20 -7.91
N LEU A 78 -12.71 -0.40 -6.85
CA LEU A 78 -11.98 -1.39 -6.06
C LEU A 78 -11.75 -2.69 -6.83
N ALA A 79 -12.73 -3.14 -7.61
CA ALA A 79 -12.60 -4.32 -8.47
C ALA A 79 -11.49 -4.11 -9.51
N GLU A 80 -11.50 -2.97 -10.21
CA GLU A 80 -10.52 -2.65 -11.24
C GLU A 80 -9.10 -2.47 -10.66
N ALA A 81 -8.99 -1.81 -9.50
CA ALA A 81 -7.72 -1.68 -8.78
C ALA A 81 -7.16 -3.04 -8.30
N ASN A 82 -8.02 -3.97 -7.86
CA ASN A 82 -7.62 -5.30 -7.43
C ASN A 82 -7.29 -6.25 -8.58
N LEU A 83 -8.07 -6.24 -9.67
CA LEU A 83 -7.79 -7.03 -10.87
C LEU A 83 -6.44 -6.66 -11.46
N SER A 84 -6.14 -5.35 -11.50
CA SER A 84 -4.83 -4.82 -11.88
C SER A 84 -3.68 -5.34 -10.99
N ALA A 85 -3.93 -5.64 -9.71
CA ALA A 85 -2.93 -6.18 -8.80
C ALA A 85 -2.76 -7.70 -8.96
N ALA A 86 -3.84 -8.44 -9.20
CA ALA A 86 -3.82 -9.89 -9.42
C ALA A 86 -3.13 -10.27 -10.74
N ASP A 87 -3.29 -9.46 -11.80
CA ASP A 87 -2.64 -9.69 -13.10
C ASP A 87 -1.09 -9.66 -12.98
N ARG A 88 -0.53 -8.94 -12.00
CA ARG A 88 0.93 -8.92 -11.73
C ARG A 88 1.47 -10.25 -11.22
N VAL A 89 0.69 -10.93 -10.37
CA VAL A 89 1.08 -12.23 -9.79
C VAL A 89 1.09 -13.29 -10.89
N MET A 90 0.13 -13.21 -11.83
CA MET A 90 0.05 -14.10 -12.99
C MET A 90 1.14 -13.82 -14.04
N ARG A 91 1.53 -12.55 -14.24
CA ARG A 91 2.49 -12.15 -15.29
C ARG A 91 3.96 -12.28 -14.93
N GLY A 92 4.31 -12.58 -13.67
CA GLY A 92 5.70 -12.85 -13.28
C GLY A 92 6.65 -11.68 -13.56
N GLU A 93 6.19 -10.44 -13.37
CA GLU A 93 7.05 -9.24 -13.42
C GLU A 93 8.03 -9.30 -12.24
N THR A 94 9.18 -9.94 -12.46
CA THR A 94 10.27 -10.02 -11.49
C THR A 94 10.95 -8.66 -11.37
N ASN A 95 11.25 -8.25 -10.14
CA ASN A 95 11.88 -6.97 -9.80
C ASN A 95 13.22 -6.80 -10.52
N GLY A 96 13.24 -6.12 -11.66
CA GLY A 96 14.49 -5.81 -12.33
C GLY A 96 14.37 -5.51 -13.81
N SER A 97 13.78 -4.37 -14.16
CA SER A 97 14.21 -3.71 -15.39
C SER A 97 13.89 -2.22 -15.36
N ASN A 98 14.93 -1.47 -15.70
CA ASN A 98 14.93 -0.05 -15.95
C ASN A 98 14.21 0.20 -17.28
N GLU A 99 12.88 0.29 -17.27
CA GLU A 99 12.12 0.64 -18.47
C GLU A 99 11.84 2.14 -18.54
N VAL A 100 12.78 2.77 -19.25
CA VAL A 100 12.60 3.97 -20.05
C VAL A 100 11.27 3.95 -20.81
N ASN A 101 10.52 5.04 -20.67
CA ASN A 101 9.45 5.56 -21.53
C ASN A 101 9.21 4.77 -22.85
N GLY A 102 8.17 3.92 -22.86
CA GLY A 102 7.73 3.17 -24.05
C GLY A 102 6.22 3.26 -24.23
N HIS A 103 5.79 3.99 -25.25
CA HIS A 103 4.40 4.22 -25.64
C HIS A 103 4.03 3.25 -26.77
N ASN A 104 3.15 2.27 -26.51
CA ASN A 104 2.27 1.51 -27.43
C ASN A 104 1.87 0.20 -26.75
N GLY A 105 0.63 -0.27 -26.66
CA GLY A 105 -0.65 0.09 -27.27
C GLY A 105 -1.53 -1.16 -27.21
N ASP A 106 -2.84 -0.98 -27.01
CA ASP A 106 -3.91 -2.01 -27.04
C ASP A 106 -4.03 -2.86 -25.75
N LYS A 107 -4.95 -2.60 -24.81
CA LYS A 107 -6.37 -2.25 -24.92
C LYS A 107 -6.77 -1.32 -23.77
N GLY A 108 -7.54 -0.27 -24.07
CA GLY A 108 -8.44 0.46 -23.16
C GLY A 108 -7.88 0.98 -21.83
N GLU A 109 -8.08 2.28 -21.59
CA GLU A 109 -8.15 2.88 -20.25
C GLU A 109 -6.82 3.11 -19.50
N GLY A 110 -6.65 4.36 -19.03
CA GLY A 110 -5.67 4.70 -18.02
C GLY A 110 -6.01 3.99 -16.72
N GLY A 111 -5.46 2.80 -16.55
CA GLY A 111 -5.74 1.93 -15.41
C GLY A 111 -5.49 2.64 -14.07
N ILE A 112 -6.40 2.44 -13.14
CA ILE A 112 -6.30 2.94 -11.76
C ILE A 112 -5.42 2.05 -10.87
N ARG A 113 -4.43 1.39 -11.49
CA ARG A 113 -3.42 0.55 -10.82
C ARG A 113 -2.55 1.41 -9.92
N ILE A 114 -2.38 0.99 -8.67
CA ILE A 114 -1.45 1.64 -7.74
C ILE A 114 -0.02 1.51 -8.29
N PRO A 115 0.71 2.62 -8.51
CA PRO A 115 2.07 2.57 -9.03
C PRO A 115 3.03 1.89 -8.06
N GLU A 116 3.94 1.06 -8.58
CA GLU A 116 4.88 0.30 -7.73
C GLU A 116 5.79 1.19 -6.89
N LYS A 117 6.16 2.35 -7.43
CA LYS A 117 6.94 3.35 -6.70
C LYS A 117 6.21 3.78 -5.42
N ALA A 118 4.91 4.05 -5.50
CA ALA A 118 4.10 4.42 -4.34
C ALA A 118 3.98 3.27 -3.33
N VAL A 119 3.91 2.02 -3.79
CA VAL A 119 3.94 0.83 -2.91
C VAL A 119 5.29 0.73 -2.18
N ARG A 120 6.41 0.80 -2.91
CA ARG A 120 7.75 0.69 -2.32
C ARG A 120 8.02 1.79 -1.31
N GLU A 121 7.72 3.04 -1.65
CA GLU A 121 7.93 4.17 -0.75
C GLU A 121 6.96 4.13 0.43
N GLY A 122 5.72 3.68 0.23
CA GLY A 122 4.77 3.43 1.32
C GLY A 122 5.27 2.39 2.32
N VAL A 123 5.75 1.23 1.83
CA VAL A 123 6.35 0.18 2.68
C VAL A 123 7.59 0.71 3.40
N ARG A 124 8.42 1.51 2.72
CA ARG A 124 9.61 2.13 3.33
C ARG A 124 9.23 3.12 4.44
N ALA A 125 8.19 3.91 4.25
CA ALA A 125 7.68 4.83 5.26
C ALA A 125 7.13 4.06 6.47
N VAL A 126 6.34 3.01 6.23
CA VAL A 126 5.83 2.13 7.30
C VAL A 126 6.98 1.53 8.11
N ARG A 127 8.01 0.99 7.44
CA ARG A 127 9.19 0.43 8.11
C ARG A 127 9.90 1.47 8.99
N ARG A 128 10.15 2.66 8.44
CA ARG A 128 10.83 3.76 9.16
C ARG A 128 10.07 4.18 10.41
N GLU A 129 8.75 4.26 10.34
CA GLU A 129 7.94 4.68 11.49
C GLU A 129 7.78 3.55 12.52
N LEU A 130 7.66 2.29 12.08
CA LEU A 130 7.65 1.13 12.97
C LEU A 130 8.97 0.96 13.73
N GLU A 131 10.12 1.22 13.09
CA GLU A 131 11.44 1.19 13.75
C GLU A 131 11.56 2.15 14.94
N LYS A 132 10.72 3.20 15.02
CA LYS A 132 10.74 4.14 16.15
C LYS A 132 9.96 3.62 17.36
N VAL A 133 9.06 2.67 17.16
CA VAL A 133 8.08 2.24 18.17
C VAL A 133 8.14 0.74 18.46
N CYS A 134 8.91 -0.01 17.68
CA CYS A 134 9.05 -1.45 17.82
C CYS A 134 10.51 -1.87 17.86
N GLU A 135 10.78 -2.89 18.66
CA GLU A 135 12.06 -3.59 18.72
C GLU A 135 11.84 -5.01 18.22
N ILE A 136 12.64 -5.45 17.24
CA ILE A 136 12.57 -6.82 16.74
C ILE A 136 13.46 -7.69 17.62
N THR A 137 12.84 -8.60 18.35
CA THR A 137 13.54 -9.57 19.21
C THR A 137 13.67 -10.89 18.47
N VAL A 138 14.90 -11.38 18.30
CA VAL A 138 15.14 -12.74 17.81
C VAL A 138 14.97 -13.68 19.00
N GLU A 139 13.95 -14.55 18.96
CA GLU A 139 13.84 -15.62 19.95
C GLU A 139 14.87 -16.71 19.60
N GLY A 140 16.03 -16.65 20.25
CA GLY A 140 17.03 -17.71 20.20
C GLY A 140 18.46 -17.21 20.34
N GLU A 141 18.92 -17.02 21.58
CA GLU A 141 20.30 -17.27 22.02
C GLU A 141 20.38 -17.16 23.56
N ASP A 142 19.58 -17.97 24.28
CA ASP A 142 19.93 -18.36 25.65
C ASP A 142 21.07 -19.38 25.54
N ASN A 143 22.30 -18.87 25.58
CA ASN A 143 23.52 -19.67 25.51
C ASN A 143 23.67 -20.50 26.79
N ASN A 144 23.84 -21.81 26.61
CA ASN A 144 24.05 -22.86 27.62
C ASN A 144 25.12 -22.54 28.67
#